data_AF-A0A3N6P339-F1
#
_entry.id   AF-A0A3N6P339-F1
#
_cell.length_a   1.000
_cell.length_b   1.000
_cell.length_c   1.000
_cell.angle_alpha   90.00
_cell.angle_beta   90.00
_cell.angle_gamma   90.00
#
_symmetry.space_group_name_H-M   'P 1'
#
loop_
_entity.id
_entity.type
_entity.pdbx_description
1 polymer ?
#
loop_
_entity_poly.entity_id
_entity_poly.type
_entity_poly.pdbx_seq_one_letter_code
_entity_poly.pdbx_strand_id
1 'polypeptide(L)'
;MFKITWGSVDAERPFVDYPHVIFLLSPVSCLLSPVSFFNYKIIQLENDEKFYQVIFQDITSYVLAEAVIKESEEKFRATFEQTLMGIFFATLSGKIFRVNQVFRNIFGYSNADLSKLNLVDIIYAE
;
A
#
# COMPACT_ATOMS: atom_id res chain seq x y z
N MET A 1 -1.22 25.25 -20.73
CA MET A 1 -1.96 26.07 -19.73
C MET A 1 -2.55 25.10 -18.72
N PHE A 2 -1.80 24.75 -17.67
CA PHE A 2 -2.25 23.81 -16.63
C PHE A 2 -2.54 24.60 -15.36
N LYS A 3 -3.80 24.55 -14.93
CA LYS A 3 -4.35 25.31 -13.81
C LYS A 3 -4.01 24.55 -12.53
N ILE A 4 -2.96 25.00 -11.84
CA ILE A 4 -2.68 24.60 -10.45
C ILE A 4 -3.82 25.18 -9.60
N THR A 5 -4.74 24.34 -9.15
CA THR A 5 -5.78 24.75 -8.20
C THR A 5 -5.14 24.84 -6.81
N TRP A 6 -4.86 26.07 -6.39
CA TRP A 6 -4.63 26.40 -4.99
C TRP A 6 -5.94 26.16 -4.23
N GLY A 7 -5.91 25.30 -3.23
CA GLY A 7 -6.98 25.27 -2.23
C GLY A 7 -6.87 26.54 -1.40
N SER A 8 -7.74 27.51 -1.65
CA SER A 8 -7.99 28.57 -0.68
C SER A 8 -8.54 27.92 0.58
N VAL A 9 -7.85 28.13 1.70
CA VAL A 9 -8.43 27.89 3.02
C VAL A 9 -9.47 28.98 3.22
N ASP A 10 -10.72 28.69 2.83
CA ASP A 10 -11.86 29.55 3.16
C ASP A 10 -11.98 29.57 4.69
N ALA A 11 -11.69 30.74 5.28
CA ALA A 11 -11.58 30.99 6.71
C ALA A 11 -12.92 30.91 7.48
N GLU A 12 -13.99 30.34 6.89
CA GLU A 12 -15.35 30.34 7.45
C GLU A 12 -15.89 28.96 7.85
N ARG A 13 -15.09 27.90 7.81
CA ARG A 13 -15.52 26.57 8.30
C ARG A 13 -14.75 26.14 9.56
N PRO A 14 -15.44 25.65 10.61
CA PRO A 14 -14.78 25.10 11.77
C PRO A 14 -14.08 23.79 11.40
N PHE A 15 -12.84 23.68 11.86
CA PHE A 15 -12.07 22.46 12.14
C PHE A 15 -12.46 21.19 11.39
N VAL A 16 -11.56 20.72 10.52
CA VAL A 16 -11.40 19.28 10.31
C VAL A 16 -9.92 18.95 10.19
N ASP A 17 -9.50 17.99 11.01
CA ASP A 17 -8.18 17.35 11.07
C ASP A 17 -7.98 16.55 9.75
N TYR A 18 -7.71 17.25 8.64
CA TYR A 18 -7.44 16.60 7.36
C TYR A 18 -5.93 16.48 7.13
N PRO A 19 -5.35 15.27 7.12
CA PRO A 19 -4.01 15.06 6.60
C PRO A 19 -4.07 15.22 5.08
N HIS A 20 -3.76 16.42 4.58
CA HIS A 20 -3.64 16.67 3.15
C HIS A 20 -2.16 16.51 2.73
N VAL A 21 -1.90 15.60 1.80
CA VAL A 21 -0.57 15.47 1.17
C VAL A 21 -0.39 16.64 0.21
N ILE A 22 0.63 17.47 0.42
CA ILE A 22 1.00 18.54 -0.52
C ILE A 22 2.06 18.01 -1.49
N PHE A 23 1.78 18.17 -2.78
CA PHE A 23 2.76 17.99 -3.85
C PHE A 23 3.46 19.31 -4.14
N LEU A 24 4.72 19.45 -3.72
CA LEU A 24 5.53 20.61 -4.10
C LEU A 24 6.26 20.30 -5.42
N LEU A 25 5.61 20.62 -6.54
CA LEU A 25 6.26 20.71 -7.85
C LEU A 25 6.91 22.09 -7.96
N SER A 26 8.14 22.27 -7.46
CA SER A 26 8.90 23.48 -7.81
C SER A 26 9.26 23.39 -9.32
N PRO A 27 9.01 24.42 -10.14
CA PRO A 27 9.28 24.37 -11.58
C PRO A 27 10.75 24.09 -11.94
N VAL A 28 11.67 24.36 -11.00
CA VAL A 28 13.12 24.29 -11.23
C VAL A 28 13.71 22.93 -10.79
N SER A 29 13.05 22.20 -9.89
CA SER A 29 13.56 20.92 -9.35
C SER A 29 13.12 19.67 -10.12
N CYS A 30 12.10 19.77 -10.99
CA CYS A 30 11.59 18.62 -11.77
C CYS A 30 12.60 18.00 -12.74
N LEU A 31 13.70 18.70 -13.08
CA LEU A 31 14.73 18.19 -13.99
C LEU A 31 15.82 17.36 -13.30
N LEU A 32 15.92 17.36 -11.96
CA LEU A 32 17.07 16.75 -11.26
C LEU A 32 16.74 16.01 -9.95
N SER A 33 15.48 15.94 -9.50
CA SER A 33 15.13 15.25 -8.24
C SER A 33 13.76 14.56 -8.29
N PRO A 34 13.57 13.39 -7.63
CA PRO A 34 12.27 12.74 -7.52
C PRO A 34 11.23 13.61 -6.81
N VAL A 35 9.95 13.35 -7.11
CA VAL A 35 8.78 13.98 -6.48
C VAL A 35 8.84 13.79 -4.96
N SER A 36 8.79 14.88 -4.21
CA SER A 36 8.76 14.86 -2.75
C SER A 36 7.33 14.97 -2.23
N PHE A 37 7.00 14.15 -1.24
CA PHE A 37 5.69 14.07 -0.60
C PHE A 37 5.79 14.64 0.81
N PHE A 38 4.92 15.61 1.12
CA PHE A 38 4.86 16.20 2.45
C PHE A 38 3.45 16.08 3.03
N ASN A 39 3.38 15.64 4.28
CA ASN A 39 2.20 15.84 5.10
C ASN A 39 2.33 17.17 5.82
N TYR A 40 1.19 17.83 6.08
CA TYR A 40 1.15 18.94 6.99
C TYR A 40 0.00 18.83 7.98
N LYS A 41 0.20 19.40 9.17
CA LYS A 41 -0.84 19.60 10.17
C LYS A 41 -0.81 21.05 10.63
N ILE A 42 -1.99 21.66 10.71
CA ILE A 42 -2.17 23.01 11.25
C ILE A 42 -2.70 22.89 12.67
N ILE A 43 -2.04 23.56 13.61
CA ILE A 43 -2.43 23.60 15.01
C ILE A 43 -2.69 25.06 15.38
N GLN A 44 -3.89 25.36 15.86
CA GLN A 44 -4.22 26.67 16.42
C GLN A 44 -3.73 26.71 17.87
N LEU A 45 -2.98 27.76 18.21
CA LEU A 45 -2.56 28.01 19.59
C LEU A 45 -3.43 29.14 20.15
N GLU A 46 -4.15 28.88 21.24
CA GLU A 46 -4.85 29.93 21.99
C GLU A 46 -3.85 30.64 22.91
N ASN A 47 -3.45 31.83 22.50
CA ASN A 47 -3.06 32.92 23.39
C ASN A 47 -3.91 34.14 23.00
N ASP A 48 -3.81 35.25 23.74
CA ASP A 48 -4.53 36.51 23.46
C ASP A 48 -4.38 37.02 22.00
N GLU A 49 -3.45 36.46 21.22
CA GLU A 49 -3.36 36.55 19.77
C GLU A 49 -3.50 35.16 19.11
N LYS A 50 -4.29 35.05 18.03
CA LYS A 50 -4.49 33.81 17.28
C LYS A 50 -3.24 33.45 16.46
N PHE A 51 -2.46 32.49 16.94
CA PHE A 51 -1.34 31.93 16.18
C PHE A 51 -1.70 30.59 15.53
N TYR A 52 -1.17 30.37 14.32
CA TYR A 52 -1.23 29.08 13.65
C TYR A 52 0.18 28.52 13.53
N GLN A 53 0.37 27.28 14.02
CA GLN A 53 1.56 26.50 13.78
C GLN A 53 1.30 25.54 12.63
N VAL A 54 2.17 25.54 11.62
CA VAL A 54 2.15 24.55 10.54
C VAL A 54 3.36 23.65 10.71
N ILE A 55 3.13 22.35 10.80
CA ILE A 55 4.19 21.35 10.83
C ILE A 55 4.21 20.66 9.47
N PHE A 56 5.37 20.65 8.82
CA PHE A 56 5.60 19.88 7.60
C PHE A 56 6.44 18.64 7.94
N GLN A 57 6.01 17.48 7.44
CA GLN A 57 6.76 16.24 7.54
C GLN A 57 7.01 15.69 6.15
N ASP A 58 8.29 15.48 5.83
CA ASP A 58 8.68 14.73 4.64
C ASP A 58 8.30 13.26 4.83
N ILE A 59 7.43 12.76 3.94
CA ILE A 59 6.96 11.37 3.90
C ILE A 59 7.36 10.68 2.59
N THR A 60 8.26 11.28 1.81
CA THR A 60 8.69 10.77 0.50
C THR A 60 9.21 9.34 0.59
N SER A 61 10.10 9.08 1.55
CA SER A 61 10.69 7.75 1.74
C SER A 61 9.63 6.70 2.10
N TYR A 62 8.68 7.06 2.95
CA TYR A 62 7.58 6.19 3.35
C TYR A 62 6.68 5.83 2.17
N VAL A 63 6.22 6.83 1.42
CA VAL A 63 5.33 6.64 0.26
C VAL A 63 6.00 5.79 -0.81
N LEU A 64 7.28 6.04 -1.11
CA LEU A 64 8.01 5.26 -2.10
C LEU A 64 8.24 3.82 -1.65
N ALA A 65 8.57 3.59 -0.37
CA ALA A 65 8.71 2.24 0.17
C ALA A 65 7.40 1.45 0.11
N GLU A 66 6.28 2.07 0.49
CA GLU A 66 4.95 1.46 0.42
C GLU A 66 4.57 1.14 -1.04
N ALA A 67 4.86 2.04 -1.98
CA ALA A 67 4.59 1.82 -3.40
C ALA A 67 5.38 0.61 -3.96
N VAL A 68 6.66 0.48 -3.61
CA VAL A 68 7.50 -0.65 -4.03
C VAL A 68 6.99 -1.97 -3.46
N ILE A 69 6.62 -1.99 -2.17
CA ILE A 69 6.04 -3.18 -1.54
C ILE A 69 4.74 -3.56 -2.25
N LYS A 70 3.82 -2.61 -2.43
CA LYS A 70 2.54 -2.85 -3.08
C LYS A 70 2.70 -3.34 -4.52
N GLU A 71 3.60 -2.73 -5.29
CA GLU A 71 3.90 -3.18 -6.66
C GLU A 71 4.44 -4.62 -6.66
N SER A 72 5.33 -4.96 -5.72
CA SER A 72 5.86 -6.32 -5.60
C SER A 72 4.78 -7.34 -5.22
N GLU A 73 3.87 -7.00 -4.31
CA GLU A 73 2.75 -7.85 -3.90
C GLU A 73 1.74 -8.04 -5.03
N GLU A 74 1.46 -6.99 -5.81
CA GLU A 74 0.57 -7.07 -6.97
C GLU A 74 1.18 -7.94 -8.07
N LYS A 75 2.47 -7.79 -8.37
CA LYS A 75 3.18 -8.64 -9.32
C LYS A 75 3.24 -10.10 -8.86
N PHE A 76 3.51 -10.32 -7.57
CA PHE A 76 3.48 -11.65 -6.98
C PHE A 76 2.09 -12.27 -7.09
N ARG A 77 1.04 -11.53 -6.69
CA ARG A 77 -0.35 -12.00 -6.75
C ARG A 77 -0.79 -12.30 -8.18
N ALA A 78 -0.46 -11.43 -9.13
CA ALA A 78 -0.77 -11.65 -10.54
C ALA A 78 -0.11 -12.93 -11.05
N THR A 79 1.20 -13.10 -10.84
CA THR A 79 1.92 -14.28 -11.31
C THR A 79 1.46 -15.57 -10.62
N PHE A 80 1.22 -15.51 -9.31
CA PHE A 80 0.80 -16.65 -8.49
C PHE A 80 -0.62 -17.12 -8.85
N GLU A 81 -1.57 -16.20 -9.03
CA GLU A 81 -2.98 -16.55 -9.30
C GLU A 81 -3.29 -16.74 -10.79
N GLN A 82 -2.60 -16.06 -11.71
CA GLN A 82 -2.88 -16.14 -13.15
C GLN A 82 -2.11 -17.24 -13.89
N THR A 83 -1.19 -17.94 -13.21
CA THR A 83 -0.51 -19.10 -13.80
C THR A 83 -1.49 -20.24 -14.08
N LEU A 84 -1.23 -20.99 -15.15
CA LEU A 84 -2.00 -22.19 -15.51
C LEU A 84 -1.60 -23.43 -14.70
N MET A 85 -0.59 -23.32 -13.83
CA MET A 85 -0.12 -24.42 -12.98
C MET A 85 -0.70 -24.31 -11.57
N GLY A 86 -0.99 -25.44 -10.93
CA GLY A 86 -1.28 -25.47 -9.50
C GLY A 86 -0.01 -25.20 -8.69
N ILE A 87 0.02 -24.11 -7.93
CA ILE A 87 1.13 -23.74 -7.05
C ILE A 87 0.66 -23.81 -5.60
N PHE A 88 1.48 -24.40 -4.74
CA PHE A 88 1.27 -24.43 -3.30
C PHE A 88 2.56 -24.10 -2.54
N PHE A 89 2.40 -23.61 -1.31
CA PHE A 89 3.47 -23.47 -0.33
C PHE A 89 3.17 -24.34 0.88
N ALA A 90 4.18 -25.09 1.31
CA ALA A 90 4.11 -25.96 2.47
C ALA A 90 5.25 -25.66 3.45
N THR A 91 5.02 -25.95 4.73
CA THR A 91 6.08 -25.98 5.74
C THR A 91 7.01 -27.16 5.50
N LEU A 92 8.17 -27.18 6.18
CA LEU A 92 9.07 -28.34 6.18
C LEU A 92 8.40 -29.62 6.72
N SER A 93 7.37 -29.49 7.56
CA SER A 93 6.54 -30.61 8.03
C SER A 93 5.46 -31.06 7.03
N GLY A 94 5.44 -30.49 5.83
CA GLY A 94 4.49 -30.83 4.77
C GLY A 94 3.13 -30.14 4.90
N LYS A 95 2.90 -29.28 5.89
CA LYS A 95 1.61 -28.60 6.06
C LYS A 95 1.45 -27.51 5.00
N ILE A 96 0.43 -27.64 4.15
CA ILE A 96 0.12 -26.63 3.14
C ILE A 96 -0.54 -25.43 3.82
N PHE A 97 -0.08 -24.21 3.51
CA PHE A 97 -0.64 -22.98 4.09
C PHE A 97 -1.06 -21.95 3.04
N ARG A 98 -0.68 -22.12 1.78
CA ARG A 98 -1.08 -21.24 0.69
C ARG A 98 -1.13 -22.00 -0.61
N VAL A 99 -2.15 -21.75 -1.42
CA VAL A 99 -2.30 -22.31 -2.77
C VAL A 99 -2.92 -21.27 -3.69
N ASN A 100 -2.68 -21.40 -4.99
CA ASN A 100 -3.34 -20.56 -6.00
C ASN A 100 -4.70 -21.14 -6.42
N GLN A 101 -5.46 -20.35 -7.19
CA GLN A 101 -6.79 -20.76 -7.65
C GLN A 101 -6.76 -22.03 -8.50
N VAL A 102 -5.74 -22.18 -9.35
CA VAL A 102 -5.62 -23.38 -10.20
C VAL A 102 -5.43 -24.65 -9.38
N PHE A 103 -4.60 -24.61 -8.32
CA PHE A 103 -4.45 -25.74 -7.41
C PHE A 103 -5.80 -26.13 -6.78
N ARG A 104 -6.58 -25.15 -6.31
CA ARG A 104 -7.93 -25.41 -5.76
C ARG A 104 -8.85 -26.06 -6.79
N ASN A 105 -8.79 -25.61 -8.04
CA ASN A 105 -9.62 -26.15 -9.12
C ASN A 105 -9.22 -27.59 -9.49
N ILE A 106 -7.91 -27.91 -9.50
CA ILE A 106 -7.42 -29.25 -9.82
C ILE A 106 -7.76 -30.25 -8.71
N PHE A 107 -7.55 -29.88 -7.45
CA PHE A 107 -7.70 -30.79 -6.31
C PHE A 107 -9.06 -30.70 -5.60
N GLY A 108 -9.91 -29.74 -5.97
CA GLY A 108 -11.26 -29.59 -5.43
C GLY A 108 -11.36 -29.03 -4.01
N TYR A 109 -10.28 -28.51 -3.44
CA TYR A 109 -10.24 -28.02 -2.05
C TYR A 109 -10.55 -26.53 -1.93
N SER A 110 -11.30 -26.16 -0.89
CA SER A 110 -11.55 -24.76 -0.53
C SER A 110 -10.43 -24.20 0.36
N ASN A 111 -10.35 -22.87 0.49
CA ASN A 111 -9.36 -22.23 1.38
C ASN A 111 -9.49 -22.68 2.85
N ALA A 112 -10.70 -23.04 3.30
CA ALA A 112 -10.95 -23.52 4.65
C ALA A 112 -10.35 -24.90 4.91
N ASP A 113 -10.17 -25.70 3.86
CA ASP A 113 -9.65 -27.07 3.97
C ASP A 113 -8.12 -27.13 3.92
N LEU A 114 -7.47 -26.08 3.40
CA LEU A 114 -6.00 -26.05 3.21
C LEU A 114 -5.23 -26.29 4.51
N SER A 115 -5.73 -25.77 5.63
CA SER A 115 -5.09 -25.92 6.94
C SER A 115 -5.03 -27.37 7.44
N LYS A 116 -5.82 -28.26 6.84
CA LYS A 116 -5.91 -29.69 7.16
C LYS A 116 -5.16 -30.58 6.17
N LEU A 117 -4.66 -30.02 5.07
CA LEU A 117 -3.95 -30.78 4.04
C LEU A 117 -2.47 -30.91 4.37
N ASN A 118 -1.97 -32.15 4.38
CA ASN A 118 -0.54 -32.42 4.34
C ASN A 118 -0.13 -32.80 2.91
N LEU A 119 1.08 -32.42 2.53
CA LEU A 119 1.71 -32.78 1.27
C LEU A 119 1.64 -34.30 1.01
N VAL A 120 1.86 -35.11 2.04
CA VAL A 120 1.86 -36.59 1.93
C VAL A 120 0.48 -37.17 1.61
N ASP A 121 -0.61 -36.44 1.85
CA ASP A 121 -1.96 -36.90 1.56
C ASP A 121 -2.28 -36.77 0.05
N ILE A 122 -1.50 -35.96 -0.67
CA ILE A 122 -1.76 -35.56 -2.06
C ILE A 122 -0.70 -36.13 -3.01
N ILE A 123 0.52 -36.34 -2.52
CA ILE A 123 1.62 -36.92 -3.30
C ILE A 123 1.73 -38.40 -2.98
N TYR A 124 1.51 -39.24 -3.99
CA TYR A 124 1.85 -40.66 -3.92
C TYR A 124 3.37 -40.81 -3.97
N ALA A 125 3.95 -41.44 -2.95
CA ALA A 125 5.35 -41.84 -2.96
C ALA A 125 5.46 -43.21 -3.63
N GLU A 126 6.15 -43.28 -4.77
CA GLU A 126 6.62 -44.56 -5.33
C GLU A 126 7.71 -45.19 -4.45
#